data_AF-A0AB73GXE9-F1
#
_entry.id   AF-A0AB73GXE9-F1
#
_cell.length_a   1.000
_cell.length_b   1.000
_cell.length_c   1.000
_cell.angle_alpha   90.00
_cell.angle_beta   90.00
_cell.angle_gamma   90.00
#
_symmetry.space_group_name_H-M   'P 1'
#
loop_
_entity.id
_entity.type
_entity.pdbx_description
1 polymer ?
#
loop_
_entity_poly.entity_id
_entity_poly.type
_entity_poly.pdbx_seq_one_letter_code
_entity_poly.pdbx_strand_id
1 'polypeptide(L)'
;MLRVCADPGNMPLSNKAGEGFQNKIAQVVAEAMGRRLEYEWRTYYQRGLARSTITAGRCDVLMDLNSDFEQGLTTRPLYRSAYVLVTRKGLDLVPTSLDDPALKTLRLGVFQSSPARQALYEHGISGQVQYLFYDSATAPEEHPGKLVERVAANELDAAESWGPVAGYYAQRSGLGVVPLNTIDDAVLEYSMAWAVSRKNADLRDALNTAMQQSSAKIAEILRSYHVPLVRCGDCVVAGDLAAHGPYATPMPVSKAPSPAASSQELAQLQLRIADGADPNQELAHALDAGDAVRAAWLLRHGADANRPNLLGEPPLHQAIRNQEPDLVGLLLDAGARLDARDGSGWTALMKAAWANDAGSVTRLLGKRAPVDTVSSDGWSALDLAVSYADVGVVQALLKAGADVRRANATGFTPVMFAVARDDPAMLDAVLAGGADVGHANQAGVTALMLAAAAGRDAVAKRLLAAGADPAARNRDGKTAAALAQARGDNALATLLTEARRPSRQ
;
A
#
# COMPACT_ATOMS: atom_id res chain seq x y z
N MET A 1 16.89 14.69 -12.34
CA MET A 1 16.27 14.47 -11.01
C MET A 1 15.99 12.99 -10.85
N LEU A 2 16.09 12.44 -9.64
CA LEU A 2 15.59 11.14 -9.25
C LEU A 2 14.57 11.39 -8.13
N ARG A 3 13.28 11.17 -8.40
CA ARG A 3 12.21 11.31 -7.41
C ARG A 3 11.97 9.97 -6.75
N VAL A 4 12.14 9.89 -5.44
CA VAL A 4 12.03 8.64 -4.70
C VAL A 4 10.87 8.76 -3.73
N CYS A 5 9.98 7.76 -3.73
CA CYS A 5 8.95 7.68 -2.72
C CYS A 5 9.57 7.26 -1.38
N ALA A 6 9.26 7.97 -0.30
CA ALA A 6 9.76 7.65 1.03
C ALA A 6 8.69 7.83 2.10
N ASP A 7 8.76 6.99 3.13
CA ASP A 7 7.85 7.08 4.27
C ASP A 7 8.33 8.18 5.23
N PRO A 8 7.47 9.16 5.60
CA PRO A 8 7.89 10.30 6.40
C PRO A 8 8.23 10.01 7.86
N GLY A 9 7.87 8.83 8.40
CA GLY A 9 8.02 8.54 9.83
C GLY A 9 8.49 7.11 10.19
N ASN A 10 8.92 6.32 9.21
CA ASN A 10 9.17 4.88 9.39
C ASN A 10 10.64 4.58 9.72
N MET A 11 11.14 5.02 10.88
CA MET A 11 12.51 4.70 11.29
C MET A 11 12.65 3.20 11.61
N PRO A 12 13.75 2.53 11.24
CA PRO A 12 15.00 3.09 10.70
C PRO A 12 15.04 3.26 9.19
N LEU A 13 13.96 2.96 8.46
CA LEU A 13 13.91 2.94 7.01
C LEU A 13 14.04 4.35 6.45
N SER A 14 13.09 5.23 6.77
CA SER A 14 13.10 6.61 6.30
C SER A 14 12.35 7.57 7.22
N ASN A 15 12.73 8.85 7.20
CA ASN A 15 11.94 9.93 7.78
C ASN A 15 12.19 11.27 7.07
N LYS A 16 11.33 12.28 7.34
CA LYS A 16 11.50 13.64 6.77
C LYS A 16 12.81 14.34 7.12
N ALA A 17 13.45 13.92 8.22
CA ALA A 17 14.76 14.44 8.64
C ALA A 17 15.93 13.84 7.84
N GLY A 18 15.69 12.82 7.01
CA GLY A 18 16.73 12.15 6.22
C GLY A 18 17.63 11.23 7.06
N GLU A 19 17.16 10.80 8.23
CA GLU A 19 17.93 10.01 9.20
C GLU A 19 17.83 8.51 8.96
N GLY A 20 16.93 8.04 8.10
CA GLY A 20 16.77 6.62 7.83
C GLY A 20 17.85 6.07 6.88
N PHE A 21 18.10 4.77 6.94
CA PHE A 21 19.08 4.14 6.06
C PHE A 21 18.66 4.23 4.58
N GLN A 22 17.36 4.15 4.26
CA GLN A 22 16.88 4.33 2.90
C GLN A 22 17.14 5.75 2.41
N ASN A 23 17.02 6.76 3.27
CA ASN A 23 17.34 8.13 2.88
C ASN A 23 18.82 8.26 2.49
N LYS A 24 19.72 7.67 3.29
CA LYS A 24 21.15 7.67 3.02
C LYS A 24 21.51 6.89 1.75
N ILE A 25 20.89 5.72 1.54
CA ILE A 25 21.09 4.93 0.31
C ILE A 25 20.57 5.68 -0.92
N ALA A 26 19.40 6.31 -0.83
CA ALA A 26 18.84 7.14 -1.90
C ALA A 26 19.80 8.27 -2.32
N GLN A 27 20.43 8.93 -1.34
CA GLN A 27 21.43 9.96 -1.59
C GLN A 27 22.64 9.40 -2.33
N VAL A 28 23.21 8.29 -1.85
CA VAL A 28 24.38 7.64 -2.47
C VAL A 28 24.08 7.21 -3.91
N VAL A 29 22.91 6.60 -4.15
CA VAL A 29 22.52 6.15 -5.49
C VAL A 29 22.27 7.33 -6.43
N ALA A 30 21.59 8.38 -5.98
CA ALA A 30 21.35 9.58 -6.79
C ALA A 30 22.65 10.28 -7.20
N GLU A 31 23.62 10.39 -6.28
CA GLU A 31 24.96 10.92 -6.54
C GLU A 31 25.70 10.10 -7.59
N ALA A 32 25.70 8.76 -7.47
CA ALA A 32 26.33 7.86 -8.45
C ALA A 32 25.68 7.97 -9.84
N MET A 33 24.40 8.30 -9.92
CA MET A 33 23.69 8.56 -11.17
C MET A 33 23.90 9.98 -11.73
N GLY A 34 24.60 10.86 -11.01
CA GLY A 34 24.72 12.28 -11.36
C GLY A 34 23.38 13.01 -11.34
N ARG A 35 22.44 12.57 -10.50
CA ARG A 35 21.09 13.13 -10.40
C ARG A 35 20.88 13.81 -9.06
N ARG A 36 20.22 14.97 -9.07
CA ARG A 36 19.63 15.54 -7.85
C ARG A 36 18.54 14.60 -7.31
N LEU A 37 18.50 14.40 -5.99
CA LEU A 37 17.50 13.63 -5.27
C LEU A 37 16.34 14.51 -4.82
N GLU A 38 15.12 13.98 -4.91
CA GLU A 38 13.89 14.57 -4.38
C GLU A 38 13.01 13.47 -3.79
N TYR A 39 12.31 13.78 -2.69
CA TYR A 39 11.43 12.83 -2.02
C TYR A 39 9.96 13.16 -2.25
N GLU A 40 9.19 12.16 -2.68
CA GLU A 40 7.73 12.17 -2.59
C GLU A 40 7.33 11.48 -1.27
N TRP A 41 6.94 12.26 -0.27
CA TRP A 41 6.62 11.75 1.06
C TRP A 41 5.25 11.08 1.09
N ARG A 42 5.21 9.80 1.40
CA ARG A 42 3.98 9.00 1.43
C ARG A 42 4.14 7.78 2.32
N THR A 43 3.11 7.48 3.10
CA THR A 43 3.09 6.29 3.95
C THR A 43 2.96 5.02 3.09
N TYR A 44 3.83 4.04 3.34
CA TYR A 44 3.95 2.85 2.47
C TYR A 44 2.78 1.85 2.62
N TYR A 45 1.89 2.07 3.59
CA TYR A 45 0.69 1.24 3.81
C TYR A 45 -0.53 1.66 2.96
N GLN A 46 -0.38 2.66 2.07
CA GLN A 46 -1.47 3.04 1.19
C GLN A 46 -1.65 2.02 0.06
N ARG A 47 -2.77 1.28 0.06
CA ARG A 47 -3.08 0.33 -1.02
C ARG A 47 -3.11 1.01 -2.39
N GLY A 48 -2.73 0.23 -3.40
CA GLY A 48 -2.36 0.77 -4.69
C GLY A 48 -1.11 1.64 -4.63
N LEU A 49 -0.15 1.35 -3.73
CA LEU A 49 1.10 2.10 -3.58
C LEU A 49 1.78 2.31 -4.93
N ALA A 50 2.06 1.24 -5.68
CA ALA A 50 2.65 1.37 -7.02
C ALA A 50 1.74 2.10 -8.03
N ARG A 51 0.41 1.91 -7.95
CA ARG A 51 -0.54 2.58 -8.84
C ARG A 51 -0.55 4.08 -8.63
N SER A 52 -0.63 4.51 -7.38
CA SER A 52 -0.70 5.91 -6.96
C SER A 52 0.65 6.63 -6.94
N THR A 53 1.76 5.91 -7.12
CA THR A 53 3.11 6.47 -7.13
C THR A 53 3.81 6.29 -8.47
N ILE A 54 4.56 5.21 -8.67
CA ILE A 54 5.38 4.95 -9.87
C ILE A 54 4.56 4.78 -11.15
N THR A 55 3.32 4.28 -11.06
CA THR A 55 2.43 4.16 -12.23
C THR A 55 1.79 5.50 -12.57
N ALA A 56 1.45 6.30 -11.56
CA ALA A 56 0.91 7.65 -11.71
C ALA A 56 1.98 8.72 -11.99
N GLY A 57 3.27 8.35 -12.06
CA GLY A 57 4.38 9.26 -12.35
C GLY A 57 4.71 10.27 -11.23
N ARG A 58 4.23 10.03 -10.00
CA ARG A 58 4.48 10.92 -8.85
C ARG A 58 5.92 10.82 -8.33
N CYS A 59 6.43 9.60 -8.23
CA CYS A 59 7.84 9.33 -8.00
C CYS A 59 8.34 8.32 -9.04
N ASP A 60 9.65 8.29 -9.23
CA ASP A 60 10.30 7.41 -10.19
C ASP A 60 10.61 6.02 -9.59
N VAL A 61 10.75 5.96 -8.26
CA VAL A 61 11.23 4.78 -7.52
C VAL A 61 10.44 4.56 -6.22
N LEU A 62 10.07 3.31 -5.95
CA LEU A 62 9.71 2.81 -4.62
C LEU A 62 10.91 2.05 -4.04
N MET A 63 11.27 2.33 -2.79
CA MET A 63 12.40 1.69 -2.13
C MET A 63 11.95 0.50 -1.29
N ASP A 64 12.85 -0.46 -1.09
CA ASP A 64 12.73 -1.49 -0.06
C ASP A 64 11.39 -2.24 -0.13
N LEU A 65 11.08 -2.72 -1.33
CA LEU A 65 10.00 -3.66 -1.60
C LEU A 65 10.58 -5.07 -1.70
N ASN A 66 9.77 -6.10 -1.50
CA ASN A 66 10.23 -7.46 -1.76
C ASN A 66 10.67 -7.59 -3.24
N SER A 67 11.73 -8.35 -3.49
CA SER A 67 12.31 -8.54 -4.83
C SER A 67 11.35 -9.17 -5.85
N ASP A 68 10.32 -9.87 -5.36
CA ASP A 68 9.22 -10.45 -6.13
C ASP A 68 8.04 -9.48 -6.33
N PHE A 69 8.18 -8.21 -5.95
CA PHE A 69 7.11 -7.22 -6.02
C PHE A 69 6.56 -7.07 -7.44
N GLU A 70 5.38 -7.66 -7.67
CA GLU A 70 4.84 -7.80 -9.02
C GLU A 70 4.35 -6.47 -9.60
N GLN A 71 3.94 -5.49 -8.78
CA GLN A 71 3.32 -4.25 -9.27
C GLN A 71 4.31 -3.24 -9.89
N GLY A 72 5.61 -3.59 -9.98
CA GLY A 72 6.65 -2.80 -10.61
C GLY A 72 7.70 -3.67 -11.29
N LEU A 73 8.72 -3.04 -11.89
CA LEU A 73 9.96 -3.72 -12.27
C LEU A 73 10.97 -3.56 -11.13
N THR A 74 11.33 -4.66 -10.49
CA THR A 74 12.29 -4.65 -9.39
C THR A 74 13.73 -4.59 -9.89
N THR A 75 14.59 -3.90 -9.15
CA THR A 75 16.04 -3.99 -9.28
C THR A 75 16.52 -5.38 -8.88
N ARG A 76 17.80 -5.68 -9.11
CA ARG A 76 18.45 -6.76 -8.36
C ARG A 76 18.24 -6.52 -6.86
N PRO A 77 18.12 -7.58 -6.05
CA PRO A 77 18.06 -7.44 -4.61
C PRO A 77 19.19 -6.54 -4.11
N LEU A 78 18.84 -5.52 -3.35
CA LEU A 78 19.81 -4.64 -2.71
C LEU A 78 20.49 -5.39 -1.56
N TYR A 79 19.69 -6.06 -0.73
CA TYR A 79 20.14 -6.92 0.36
C TYR A 79 19.11 -8.00 0.65
N ARG A 80 19.52 -9.03 1.41
CA ARG A 80 18.62 -10.02 2.01
C ARG A 80 18.69 -9.90 3.52
N SER A 81 17.54 -10.02 4.18
CA SER A 81 17.44 -10.01 5.64
C SER A 81 16.52 -11.12 6.11
N ALA A 82 16.37 -11.26 7.43
CA ALA A 82 15.58 -12.31 8.04
C ALA A 82 14.56 -11.72 9.02
N TYR A 83 13.50 -12.48 9.25
CA TYR A 83 12.71 -12.33 10.45
C TYR A 83 13.55 -12.78 11.64
N VAL A 84 13.45 -12.07 12.76
CA VAL A 84 14.26 -12.33 13.95
C VAL A 84 13.39 -12.32 15.20
N LEU A 85 13.87 -12.99 16.26
CA LEU A 85 13.39 -12.79 17.62
C LEU A 85 14.32 -11.80 18.33
N VAL A 86 13.77 -10.68 18.79
CA VAL A 86 14.47 -9.76 19.68
C VAL A 86 14.18 -10.18 21.12
N THR A 87 15.22 -10.44 21.92
CA THR A 87 15.09 -10.94 23.29
C THR A 87 15.48 -9.89 24.33
N ARG A 88 14.81 -9.91 25.49
CA ARG A 88 15.14 -8.99 26.59
C ARG A 88 16.55 -9.25 27.14
N LYS A 89 17.13 -8.25 27.80
CA LYS A 89 18.41 -8.38 28.49
C LYS A 89 18.42 -9.55 29.47
N GLY A 90 19.50 -10.32 29.46
CA GLY A 90 19.71 -11.47 30.34
C GLY A 90 18.92 -12.72 29.95
N LEU A 91 18.17 -12.71 28.84
CA LEU A 91 17.61 -13.91 28.25
C LEU A 91 18.56 -14.45 27.17
N ASP A 92 19.39 -15.42 27.57
CA ASP A 92 20.31 -16.12 26.65
C ASP A 92 19.56 -17.26 25.96
N LEU A 93 18.89 -16.93 24.86
CA LEU A 93 18.08 -17.84 24.07
C LEU A 93 18.87 -18.22 22.82
N VAL A 94 19.25 -19.49 22.71
CA VAL A 94 19.96 -20.05 21.55
C VAL A 94 19.19 -21.26 21.03
N PRO A 95 18.00 -21.04 20.44
CA PRO A 95 17.17 -22.13 19.96
C PRO A 95 17.81 -22.71 18.69
N THR A 96 17.75 -24.03 18.54
CA THR A 96 18.25 -24.74 17.36
C THR A 96 17.14 -25.30 16.48
N SER A 97 15.88 -25.09 16.88
CA SER A 97 14.64 -25.44 16.20
C SER A 97 13.50 -24.57 16.74
N LEU A 98 12.47 -24.33 15.92
CA LEU A 98 11.21 -23.75 16.37
C LEU A 98 10.46 -24.67 17.35
N ASP A 99 10.81 -25.95 17.46
CA ASP A 99 10.24 -26.86 18.45
C ASP A 99 10.85 -26.73 19.86
N ASP A 100 11.87 -25.87 20.03
CA ASP A 100 12.55 -25.68 21.31
C ASP A 100 11.53 -25.32 22.43
N PRO A 101 11.44 -26.13 23.51
CA PRO A 101 10.52 -25.87 24.61
C PRO A 101 10.68 -24.49 25.26
N ALA A 102 11.88 -23.90 25.21
CA ALA A 102 12.13 -22.56 25.75
C ALA A 102 11.24 -21.51 25.09
N LEU A 103 11.00 -21.63 23.77
CA LEU A 103 10.19 -20.70 23.00
C LEU A 103 8.71 -20.68 23.45
N LYS A 104 8.19 -21.83 23.88
CA LYS A 104 6.79 -22.01 24.31
C LYS A 104 6.48 -21.34 25.65
N THR A 105 7.52 -20.97 26.42
CA THR A 105 7.36 -20.35 27.74
C THR A 105 7.46 -18.82 27.70
N LEU A 106 7.80 -18.24 26.54
CA LEU A 106 8.04 -16.81 26.40
C LEU A 106 6.74 -16.01 26.36
N ARG A 107 6.72 -14.84 27.02
CA ARG A 107 5.76 -13.78 26.69
C ARG A 107 6.20 -13.14 25.38
N LEU A 108 5.77 -13.75 24.28
CA LEU A 108 6.17 -13.38 22.93
C LEU A 108 5.23 -12.32 22.34
N GLY A 109 5.79 -11.33 21.65
CA GLY A 109 5.05 -10.45 20.73
C GLY A 109 5.24 -10.89 19.27
N VAL A 110 4.20 -10.78 18.45
CA VAL A 110 4.24 -11.13 17.01
C VAL A 110 3.40 -10.18 16.16
N PHE A 111 3.72 -10.01 14.87
CA PHE A 111 2.89 -9.23 13.95
C PHE A 111 1.79 -10.06 13.27
N GLN A 112 0.60 -9.47 13.09
CA GLN A 112 -0.58 -10.15 12.53
C GLN A 112 -0.30 -10.89 11.21
N SER A 113 0.34 -10.22 10.26
CA SER A 113 0.62 -10.73 8.91
C SER A 113 2.13 -10.99 8.71
N SER A 114 2.70 -11.87 9.53
CA SER A 114 4.11 -12.27 9.46
C SER A 114 4.27 -13.77 9.13
N PRO A 115 5.07 -14.13 8.10
CA PRO A 115 5.50 -15.52 7.86
C PRO A 115 6.18 -16.14 9.09
N ALA A 116 6.95 -15.37 9.85
CA ALA A 116 7.56 -15.85 11.07
C ALA A 116 6.53 -16.13 12.17
N ARG A 117 5.48 -15.31 12.30
CA ARG A 117 4.35 -15.65 13.19
C ARG A 117 3.71 -16.96 12.79
N GLN A 118 3.47 -17.15 11.49
CA GLN A 118 2.84 -18.38 11.00
C GLN A 118 3.70 -19.61 11.31
N ALA A 119 5.00 -19.54 11.05
CA ALA A 119 5.94 -20.61 11.40
C ALA A 119 5.96 -20.89 12.91
N LEU A 120 6.11 -19.87 13.76
CA LEU A 120 6.05 -20.02 15.22
C LEU A 120 4.76 -20.69 15.67
N TYR A 121 3.63 -20.28 15.10
CA TYR A 121 2.32 -20.81 15.42
C TYR A 121 2.14 -22.28 15.02
N GLU A 122 2.68 -22.71 13.88
CA GLU A 122 2.68 -24.11 13.42
C GLU A 122 3.46 -25.02 14.37
N HIS A 123 4.48 -24.49 15.05
CA HIS A 123 5.25 -25.18 16.09
C HIS A 123 4.66 -25.02 17.51
N GLY A 124 3.42 -24.53 17.61
CA GLY A 124 2.68 -24.39 18.87
C GLY A 124 3.15 -23.22 19.73
N ILE A 125 3.82 -22.23 19.15
CA ILE A 125 4.26 -21.01 19.83
C ILE A 125 3.28 -19.88 19.47
N SER A 126 2.50 -19.45 20.46
CA SER A 126 1.59 -18.31 20.34
C SER A 126 2.17 -17.06 20.98
N GLY A 127 1.93 -15.90 20.36
CA GLY A 127 2.33 -14.60 20.90
C GLY A 127 1.17 -13.60 20.96
N GLN A 128 1.36 -12.53 21.72
CA GLN A 128 0.51 -11.35 21.70
C GLN A 128 0.61 -10.68 20.33
N VAL A 129 -0.50 -10.67 19.60
CA VAL A 129 -0.55 -10.12 18.24
C VAL A 129 -0.59 -8.59 18.31
N GLN A 130 0.38 -7.95 17.66
CA GLN A 130 0.37 -6.53 17.38
C GLN A 130 -0.05 -6.27 15.93
N TYR A 131 -0.96 -5.32 15.77
CA TYR A 131 -1.36 -4.82 14.46
C TYR A 131 -0.27 -3.91 13.93
N LEU A 132 0.14 -4.19 12.70
CA LEU A 132 1.21 -3.49 12.03
C LEU A 132 0.59 -2.38 11.16
N PHE A 133 0.75 -1.14 11.59
CA PHE A 133 0.50 0.03 10.75
C PHE A 133 1.80 0.79 10.52
N TYR A 134 2.11 1.08 9.26
CA TYR A 134 3.27 1.89 8.90
C TYR A 134 2.96 3.39 8.89
N ASP A 135 1.74 3.82 9.24
CA ASP A 135 1.46 5.25 9.40
C ASP A 135 1.91 5.74 10.79
N SER A 136 3.21 5.72 11.04
CA SER A 136 3.78 6.24 12.28
C SER A 136 3.70 7.77 12.38
N ALA A 137 3.27 8.45 11.32
CA ALA A 137 2.97 9.88 11.38
C ALA A 137 1.61 10.14 12.06
N THR A 138 0.62 9.27 11.86
CA THR A 138 -0.71 9.41 12.48
C THR A 138 -0.95 8.48 13.66
N ALA A 139 -0.27 7.34 13.73
CA ALA A 139 -0.40 6.31 14.77
C ALA A 139 0.99 5.79 15.21
N PRO A 140 1.82 6.63 15.85
CA PRO A 140 3.20 6.27 16.26
C PRO A 140 3.27 5.09 17.23
N GLU A 141 2.20 4.82 17.98
CA GLU A 141 2.03 3.67 18.87
C GLU A 141 1.90 2.32 18.14
N GLU A 142 1.57 2.34 16.86
CA GLU A 142 1.41 1.14 16.03
C GLU A 142 2.67 0.82 15.19
N HIS A 143 3.69 1.67 15.29
CA HIS A 143 4.93 1.53 14.54
C HIS A 143 5.66 0.20 14.84
N PRO A 144 6.27 -0.48 13.84
CA PRO A 144 6.90 -1.80 14.04
C PRO A 144 7.98 -1.84 15.13
N GLY A 145 8.66 -0.73 15.39
CA GLY A 145 9.63 -0.61 16.49
C GLY A 145 9.03 -0.75 17.89
N LYS A 146 7.72 -0.53 18.06
CA LYS A 146 7.05 -0.54 19.36
C LYS A 146 7.08 -1.91 20.04
N LEU A 147 7.00 -2.98 19.26
CA LEU A 147 7.08 -4.33 19.80
C LEU A 147 8.47 -4.60 20.41
N VAL A 148 9.53 -4.07 19.80
CA VAL A 148 10.90 -4.13 20.32
C VAL A 148 11.07 -3.25 21.57
N GLU A 149 10.44 -2.08 21.60
CA GLU A 149 10.42 -1.21 22.79
C GLU A 149 9.74 -1.89 23.98
N ARG A 150 8.68 -2.68 23.76
CA ARG A 150 8.02 -3.47 24.83
C ARG A 150 8.93 -4.56 25.40
N VAL A 151 9.80 -5.15 24.57
CA VAL A 151 10.87 -6.05 25.04
C VAL A 151 11.90 -5.28 25.88
N ALA A 152 12.29 -4.09 25.43
CA ALA A 152 13.20 -3.22 26.20
C ALA A 152 12.61 -2.80 27.57
N ALA A 153 11.29 -2.64 27.64
CA ALA A 153 10.54 -2.33 28.86
C ALA A 153 10.27 -3.56 29.75
N ASN A 154 10.72 -4.76 29.36
CA ASN A 154 10.44 -6.05 30.03
C ASN A 154 8.95 -6.44 30.10
N GLU A 155 8.10 -5.82 29.29
CA GLU A 155 6.70 -6.22 29.13
C GLU A 155 6.57 -7.55 28.40
N LEU A 156 7.48 -7.79 27.46
CA LEU A 156 7.63 -9.03 26.69
C LEU A 156 9.01 -9.65 26.95
N ASP A 157 9.09 -10.97 26.88
CA ASP A 157 10.36 -11.68 26.96
C ASP A 157 11.08 -11.69 25.61
N ALA A 158 10.31 -11.76 24.52
CA ALA A 158 10.79 -11.66 23.16
C ALA A 158 9.75 -11.03 22.22
N ALA A 159 10.20 -10.57 21.05
CA ALA A 159 9.35 -10.07 19.98
C ALA A 159 9.85 -10.54 18.61
N GLU A 160 8.96 -11.08 17.79
CA GLU A 160 9.22 -11.28 16.36
C GLU A 160 9.25 -9.92 15.65
N SER A 161 10.25 -9.72 14.79
CA SER A 161 10.38 -8.47 14.06
C SER A 161 11.16 -8.63 12.75
N TRP A 162 10.98 -7.66 11.86
CA TRP A 162 11.72 -7.56 10.60
C TRP A 162 13.16 -7.14 10.90
N GLY A 163 14.13 -7.81 10.28
CA GLY A 163 15.55 -7.62 10.54
C GLY A 163 16.01 -6.16 10.64
N PRO A 164 15.73 -5.28 9.66
CA PRO A 164 16.16 -3.89 9.73
C PRO A 164 15.63 -3.13 10.95
N VAL A 165 14.35 -3.31 11.30
CA VAL A 165 13.73 -2.69 12.48
C VAL A 165 14.35 -3.29 13.74
N ALA A 166 14.40 -4.61 13.81
CA ALA A 166 14.92 -5.36 14.94
C ALA A 166 16.35 -4.94 15.29
N GLY A 167 17.26 -4.97 14.31
CA GLY A 167 18.66 -4.63 14.52
C GLY A 167 18.86 -3.22 15.07
N TYR A 168 18.20 -2.23 14.48
CA TYR A 168 18.31 -0.84 14.90
C TYR A 168 17.82 -0.61 16.34
N TYR A 169 16.63 -1.11 16.67
CA TYR A 169 16.04 -0.92 17.99
C TYR A 169 16.71 -1.79 19.06
N ALA A 170 17.09 -3.02 18.72
CA ALA A 170 17.80 -3.92 19.62
C ALA A 170 19.17 -3.34 20.02
N GLN A 171 19.94 -2.83 19.06
CA GLN A 171 21.25 -2.24 19.37
C GLN A 171 21.12 -1.05 20.33
N ARG A 172 20.16 -0.14 20.09
CA ARG A 172 19.94 1.04 20.93
C ARG A 172 19.55 0.69 22.37
N SER A 173 18.83 -0.42 22.53
CA SER A 173 18.33 -0.87 23.81
C SER A 173 19.22 -1.94 24.46
N GLY A 174 20.25 -2.43 23.77
CA GLY A 174 21.14 -3.50 24.22
C GLY A 174 20.42 -4.86 24.37
N LEU A 175 19.56 -5.19 23.41
CA LEU A 175 18.76 -6.42 23.38
C LEU A 175 19.45 -7.51 22.55
N GLY A 176 19.09 -8.78 22.79
CA GLY A 176 19.55 -9.89 21.96
C GLY A 176 18.78 -9.97 20.64
N VAL A 177 19.41 -10.49 19.59
CA VAL A 177 18.79 -10.73 18.29
C VAL A 177 19.09 -12.15 17.83
N VAL A 178 18.05 -12.94 17.61
CA VAL A 178 18.13 -14.33 17.15
C VAL A 178 17.52 -14.42 15.75
N PRO A 179 18.32 -14.62 14.69
CA PRO A 179 17.80 -14.83 13.35
C PRO A 179 16.99 -16.12 13.25
N LEU A 180 15.73 -16.03 12.81
CA LEU A 180 14.86 -17.20 12.75
C LEU A 180 15.15 -18.09 11.54
N ASN A 181 15.77 -17.54 10.49
CA ASN A 181 16.16 -18.31 9.30
C ASN A 181 17.34 -19.27 9.57
N THR A 182 18.05 -19.13 10.69
CA THR A 182 19.20 -20.01 10.99
C THR A 182 18.87 -21.18 11.90
N ILE A 183 17.63 -21.26 12.39
CA ILE A 183 17.25 -22.20 13.44
C ILE A 183 16.29 -23.28 12.96
N ASP A 184 15.75 -23.22 11.74
CA ASP A 184 14.81 -24.23 11.23
C ASP A 184 14.84 -24.31 9.69
N ASP A 185 14.13 -25.27 9.11
CA ASP A 185 13.98 -25.44 7.65
C ASP A 185 13.03 -24.41 7.04
N ALA A 186 12.27 -23.68 7.87
CA ALA A 186 11.38 -22.62 7.44
C ALA A 186 12.18 -21.46 6.80
N VAL A 187 11.80 -21.10 5.57
CA VAL A 187 12.40 -19.98 4.84
C VAL A 187 11.87 -18.66 5.41
N LEU A 188 12.56 -18.17 6.44
CA LEU A 188 12.24 -16.94 7.16
C LEU A 188 13.19 -15.78 6.81
N GLU A 189 13.68 -15.78 5.57
CA GLU A 189 14.48 -14.73 4.98
C GLU A 189 13.81 -14.16 3.73
N TYR A 190 14.10 -12.90 3.42
CA TYR A 190 13.45 -12.14 2.35
C TYR A 190 14.43 -11.16 1.70
N SER A 191 14.25 -10.94 0.40
CA SER A 191 15.14 -10.13 -0.42
C SER A 191 14.50 -8.79 -0.73
N MET A 192 15.20 -7.70 -0.44
CA MET A 192 14.69 -6.33 -0.58
C MET A 192 15.29 -5.68 -1.83
N ALA A 193 14.45 -5.06 -2.65
CA ALA A 193 14.81 -4.39 -3.90
C ALA A 193 14.14 -3.02 -3.99
N TRP A 194 14.52 -2.23 -4.99
CA TRP A 194 13.75 -1.05 -5.38
C TRP A 194 12.87 -1.42 -6.56
N ALA A 195 11.75 -0.72 -6.74
CA ALA A 195 10.88 -0.91 -7.89
C ALA A 195 10.66 0.39 -8.66
N VAL A 196 10.59 0.27 -9.98
CA VAL A 196 10.21 1.35 -10.90
C VAL A 196 8.95 0.94 -11.66
N SER A 197 8.35 1.89 -12.38
CA SER A 197 7.24 1.60 -13.28
C SER A 197 7.61 0.51 -14.29
N ARG A 198 6.66 -0.38 -14.62
CA ARG A 198 6.89 -1.43 -15.63
C ARG A 198 7.26 -0.91 -17.02
N LYS A 199 7.04 0.38 -17.27
CA LYS A 199 7.40 1.07 -18.51
C LYS A 199 8.83 1.61 -18.53
N ASN A 200 9.58 1.50 -17.43
CA ASN A 200 10.86 2.19 -17.24
C ASN A 200 12.02 1.23 -16.92
N ALA A 201 12.26 0.28 -17.83
CA ALA A 201 13.38 -0.67 -17.69
C ALA A 201 14.75 0.04 -17.68
N ASP A 202 14.91 1.11 -18.46
CA ASP A 202 16.15 1.89 -18.51
C ASP A 202 16.52 2.48 -17.14
N LEU A 203 15.53 3.00 -16.39
CA LEU A 203 15.78 3.49 -15.04
C LEU A 203 16.16 2.37 -14.09
N ARG A 204 15.49 1.20 -14.15
CA ARG A 204 15.87 0.03 -13.35
C ARG A 204 17.33 -0.36 -13.60
N ASP A 205 17.75 -0.39 -14.85
CA ASP A 205 19.11 -0.82 -15.23
C ASP A 205 20.17 0.22 -14.84
N ALA A 206 19.84 1.51 -14.93
CA ALA A 206 20.66 2.59 -14.40
C ALA A 206 20.78 2.52 -12.86
N LEU A 207 19.69 2.21 -12.15
CA LEU A 207 19.70 2.00 -10.70
C LEU A 207 20.57 0.80 -10.31
N ASN A 208 20.41 -0.34 -10.98
CA ASN A 208 21.26 -1.52 -10.76
C ASN A 208 22.74 -1.19 -10.89
N THR A 209 23.10 -0.43 -11.93
CA THR A 209 24.50 -0.01 -12.17
C THR A 209 25.00 0.89 -11.06
N ALA A 210 24.24 1.92 -10.68
CA ALA A 210 24.60 2.88 -9.64
C ALA A 210 24.72 2.23 -8.25
N MET A 211 23.81 1.31 -7.92
CA MET A 211 23.84 0.52 -6.70
C MET A 211 25.07 -0.37 -6.65
N GLN A 212 25.40 -1.06 -7.76
CA GLN A 212 26.58 -1.92 -7.84
C GLN A 212 27.88 -1.12 -7.63
N GLN A 213 28.00 0.04 -8.29
CA GLN A 213 29.14 0.96 -8.13
C GLN A 213 29.27 1.48 -6.69
N SER A 214 28.15 1.60 -5.98
CA SER A 214 28.09 2.14 -4.62
C SER A 214 27.97 1.07 -3.54
N SER A 215 28.10 -0.21 -3.89
CA SER A 215 27.84 -1.36 -3.01
C SER A 215 28.57 -1.27 -1.66
N ALA A 216 29.84 -0.85 -1.65
CA ALA A 216 30.61 -0.70 -0.41
C ALA A 216 30.01 0.35 0.54
N LYS A 217 29.62 1.52 0.04
CA LYS A 217 28.97 2.58 0.83
C LYS A 217 27.59 2.14 1.33
N ILE A 218 26.84 1.45 0.47
CA ILE A 218 25.51 0.93 0.84
C ILE A 218 25.65 -0.13 1.96
N ALA A 219 26.67 -0.99 1.87
CA ALA A 219 26.96 -1.99 2.89
C ALA A 219 27.36 -1.36 4.23
N GLU A 220 28.16 -0.28 4.21
CA GLU A 220 28.48 0.48 5.42
C GLU A 220 27.23 1.07 6.08
N ILE A 221 26.34 1.66 5.29
CA ILE A 221 25.05 2.18 5.77
C ILE A 221 24.23 1.03 6.40
N LEU A 222 23.97 -0.06 5.69
CA LEU A 222 23.16 -1.15 6.24
C LEU A 222 23.72 -1.71 7.55
N ARG A 223 25.05 -1.85 7.64
CA ARG A 223 25.73 -2.30 8.87
C ARG A 223 25.65 -1.28 10.01
N SER A 224 25.71 0.02 9.73
CA SER A 224 25.58 1.05 10.76
C SER A 224 24.18 1.09 11.40
N TYR A 225 23.16 0.55 10.71
CA TYR A 225 21.81 0.36 11.25
C TYR A 225 21.58 -1.05 11.80
N HIS A 226 22.63 -1.86 11.88
CA HIS A 226 22.59 -3.22 12.43
C HIS A 226 21.60 -4.14 11.70
N VAL A 227 21.37 -3.90 10.40
CA VAL A 227 20.52 -4.77 9.59
C VAL A 227 21.12 -6.20 9.61
N PRO A 228 20.37 -7.24 10.02
CA PRO A 228 20.79 -8.62 9.91
C PRO A 228 20.87 -9.00 8.43
N LEU A 229 22.09 -9.10 7.89
CA LEU A 229 22.31 -9.35 6.47
C LEU A 229 22.52 -10.85 6.24
N VAL A 230 21.70 -11.41 5.35
CA VAL A 230 21.77 -12.81 4.93
C VAL A 230 22.69 -12.96 3.73
N ARG A 231 23.43 -14.07 3.67
CA ARG A 231 24.27 -14.42 2.52
C ARG A 231 23.42 -14.49 1.25
N CYS A 232 23.81 -13.73 0.24
CA CYS A 232 23.03 -13.59 -0.99
C CYS A 232 23.97 -13.43 -2.18
N GLY A 233 23.99 -14.41 -3.09
CA GLY A 233 24.93 -14.45 -4.21
C GLY A 233 24.59 -13.46 -5.34
N ASP A 234 23.34 -13.01 -5.41
CA ASP A 234 22.81 -12.14 -6.46
C ASP A 234 22.51 -10.71 -5.97
N CYS A 235 22.64 -10.46 -4.67
CA CYS A 235 22.42 -9.15 -4.05
C CYS A 235 23.57 -8.15 -4.32
N VAL A 236 23.24 -6.86 -4.28
CA VAL A 236 24.23 -5.77 -4.29
C VAL A 236 25.10 -5.80 -3.04
N VAL A 237 24.49 -6.05 -1.88
CA VAL A 237 25.18 -6.23 -0.59
C VAL A 237 24.88 -7.63 -0.05
N ALA A 238 25.93 -8.43 0.07
CA ALA A 238 25.86 -9.75 0.70
C ALA A 238 26.13 -9.68 2.21
N GLY A 239 25.39 -10.47 2.97
CA GLY A 239 25.61 -10.68 4.40
C GLY A 239 26.44 -11.90 4.74
N ASP A 240 26.53 -12.17 6.03
CA ASP A 240 27.27 -13.27 6.65
C ASP A 240 26.36 -14.34 7.26
N LEU A 241 25.12 -13.99 7.63
CA LEU A 241 24.14 -14.96 8.13
C LEU A 241 23.91 -16.08 7.11
N ALA A 242 23.74 -17.30 7.62
CA ALA A 242 23.44 -18.46 6.78
C ALA A 242 22.13 -18.23 6.00
N ALA A 243 22.09 -18.79 4.80
CA ALA A 243 20.96 -18.70 3.90
C ALA A 243 20.49 -20.11 3.53
N HIS A 244 19.19 -20.31 3.31
CA HIS A 244 18.64 -21.59 2.86
C HIS A 244 18.99 -21.95 1.41
N GLY A 245 19.65 -21.05 0.67
CA GLY A 245 20.21 -21.32 -0.65
C GLY A 245 19.92 -20.21 -1.68
N PRO A 246 20.28 -20.43 -2.96
CA PRO A 246 19.88 -19.53 -4.03
C PRO A 246 18.38 -19.64 -4.29
N TYR A 247 17.66 -18.53 -4.21
CA TYR A 247 16.30 -18.43 -4.73
C TYR A 247 16.41 -18.43 -6.26
N ALA A 248 16.26 -19.59 -6.90
CA ALA A 248 15.84 -19.58 -8.29
C ALA A 248 14.49 -18.84 -8.33
N THR A 249 14.33 -17.90 -9.27
CA THR A 249 13.02 -17.31 -9.54
C THR A 249 12.04 -18.46 -9.68
N PRO A 250 10.96 -18.53 -8.88
CA PRO A 250 10.01 -19.62 -9.02
C PRO A 250 9.56 -19.64 -10.48
N MET A 251 9.71 -20.78 -11.16
CA MET A 251 8.80 -21.04 -12.28
C MET A 251 7.40 -20.82 -11.73
N PRO A 252 6.48 -20.15 -12.45
CA PRO A 252 5.17 -19.82 -11.92
C PRO A 252 4.51 -21.10 -11.39
N VAL A 253 4.55 -21.26 -10.07
CA VAL A 253 3.93 -22.39 -9.39
C VAL A 253 2.46 -22.08 -9.48
N SER A 254 1.70 -23.01 -10.04
CA SER A 254 0.26 -22.99 -9.94
C SER A 254 -0.12 -22.72 -8.48
N LYS A 255 -0.84 -21.63 -8.21
CA LYS A 255 -1.31 -21.21 -6.88
C LYS A 255 -2.23 -22.24 -6.18
N ALA A 256 -2.39 -23.44 -6.71
CA ALA A 256 -3.15 -24.49 -6.05
C ALA A 256 -2.26 -25.26 -5.08
N PRO A 257 -2.58 -25.29 -3.77
CA PRO A 257 -1.94 -26.22 -2.85
C PRO A 257 -2.18 -27.67 -3.31
N SER A 258 -1.21 -28.55 -3.08
CA SER A 258 -1.43 -29.99 -3.22
C SER A 258 -2.62 -30.41 -2.35
N PRO A 259 -3.58 -31.22 -2.85
CA PRO A 259 -4.76 -31.66 -2.09
C PRO A 259 -4.45 -32.35 -0.75
N ALA A 260 -3.24 -32.90 -0.59
CA ALA A 260 -2.82 -33.58 0.63
C ALA A 260 -2.41 -32.61 1.76
N ALA A 261 -1.77 -31.49 1.42
CA ALA A 261 -1.36 -30.47 2.40
C ALA A 261 -2.58 -29.78 3.03
N SER A 262 -3.58 -29.42 2.20
CA SER A 262 -4.82 -28.82 2.69
C SER A 262 -5.63 -29.74 3.60
N SER A 263 -5.50 -31.06 3.45
CA SER A 263 -6.24 -32.03 4.29
C SER A 263 -5.72 -32.06 5.73
N GLN A 264 -4.41 -32.06 5.94
CA GLN A 264 -3.80 -32.05 7.28
C GLN A 264 -3.95 -30.69 7.96
N GLU A 265 -3.74 -29.60 7.22
CA GLU A 265 -3.90 -28.23 7.73
C GLU A 265 -5.34 -27.98 8.19
N LEU A 266 -6.33 -28.45 7.44
CA LEU A 266 -7.74 -28.35 7.83
C LEU A 266 -8.07 -29.24 9.04
N ALA A 267 -7.46 -30.42 9.17
CA ALA A 267 -7.65 -31.27 10.34
C ALA A 267 -7.09 -30.62 11.61
N GLN A 268 -5.91 -30.00 11.53
CA GLN A 268 -5.34 -29.23 12.64
C GLN A 268 -6.20 -28.01 12.97
N LEU A 269 -6.67 -27.29 11.96
CA LEU A 269 -7.58 -26.17 12.16
C LEU A 269 -8.87 -26.60 12.87
N GLN A 270 -9.44 -27.74 12.47
CA GLN A 270 -10.62 -28.28 13.11
C GLN A 270 -10.40 -28.57 14.60
N LEU A 271 -9.25 -29.14 14.97
CA LEU A 271 -8.89 -29.37 16.37
C LEU A 271 -8.77 -28.04 17.13
N ARG A 272 -8.13 -27.02 16.55
CA ARG A 272 -8.00 -25.71 17.20
C ARG A 272 -9.34 -25.01 17.45
N ILE A 273 -10.26 -25.10 16.48
CA ILE A 273 -11.62 -24.57 16.66
C ILE A 273 -12.35 -25.34 17.77
N ALA A 274 -12.18 -26.67 17.85
CA ALA A 274 -12.74 -27.47 18.93
C ALA A 274 -12.14 -27.12 20.31
N ASP A 275 -10.87 -26.73 20.36
CA ASP A 275 -10.16 -26.25 21.56
C ASP A 275 -10.43 -24.78 21.89
N GLY A 276 -11.34 -24.11 21.16
CA GLY A 276 -11.85 -22.78 21.49
C GLY A 276 -11.25 -21.61 20.70
N ALA A 277 -10.49 -21.86 19.64
CA ALA A 277 -10.05 -20.78 18.74
C ALA A 277 -11.23 -20.09 18.06
N ASP A 278 -11.19 -18.75 17.92
CA ASP A 278 -12.27 -17.97 17.29
C ASP A 278 -12.26 -18.16 15.76
N PRO A 279 -13.30 -18.78 15.17
CA PRO A 279 -13.38 -19.00 13.72
C PRO A 279 -13.35 -17.71 12.90
N ASN A 280 -13.76 -16.56 13.46
CA ASN A 280 -13.71 -15.28 12.76
C ASN A 280 -12.29 -14.70 12.70
N GLN A 281 -11.51 -14.89 13.77
CA GLN A 281 -10.10 -14.51 13.78
C GLN A 281 -9.30 -15.41 12.82
N GLU A 282 -9.61 -16.71 12.81
CA GLU A 282 -9.02 -17.66 11.86
C GLU A 282 -9.39 -17.30 10.41
N LEU A 283 -10.61 -16.81 10.17
CA LEU A 283 -11.03 -16.33 8.84
C LEU A 283 -10.22 -15.10 8.45
N ALA A 284 -10.06 -14.12 9.34
CA ALA A 284 -9.25 -12.94 9.07
C ALA A 284 -7.79 -13.32 8.73
N HIS A 285 -7.20 -14.31 9.41
CA HIS A 285 -5.86 -14.80 9.09
C HIS A 285 -5.80 -15.50 7.72
N ALA A 286 -6.80 -16.32 7.39
CA ALA A 286 -6.88 -16.98 6.08
C ALA A 286 -7.00 -15.95 4.94
N LEU A 287 -7.75 -14.87 5.16
CA LEU A 287 -7.89 -13.77 4.20
C LEU A 287 -6.60 -12.97 4.02
N ASP A 288 -5.81 -12.76 5.09
CA ASP A 288 -4.47 -12.17 4.99
C ASP A 288 -3.48 -13.05 4.25
N ALA A 289 -3.60 -14.37 4.40
CA ALA A 289 -2.73 -15.34 3.74
C ALA A 289 -3.12 -15.63 2.27
N GLY A 290 -4.28 -15.16 1.80
CA GLY A 290 -4.80 -15.53 0.48
C GLY A 290 -5.28 -16.98 0.39
N ASP A 291 -5.53 -17.63 1.53
CA ASP A 291 -5.88 -19.05 1.60
C ASP A 291 -7.38 -19.27 1.39
N ALA A 292 -7.76 -19.43 0.12
CA ALA A 292 -9.15 -19.67 -0.27
C ALA A 292 -9.72 -20.99 0.26
N VAL A 293 -8.90 -22.02 0.43
CA VAL A 293 -9.37 -23.33 0.91
C VAL A 293 -9.76 -23.25 2.37
N ARG A 294 -8.89 -22.67 3.20
CA ARG A 294 -9.15 -22.44 4.62
C ARG A 294 -10.30 -21.46 4.84
N ALA A 295 -10.33 -20.36 4.10
CA ALA A 295 -11.45 -19.41 4.17
C ALA A 295 -12.79 -20.08 3.83
N ALA A 296 -12.83 -20.92 2.78
CA ALA A 296 -14.03 -21.66 2.40
C ALA A 296 -14.49 -22.62 3.50
N TRP A 297 -13.53 -23.32 4.12
CA TRP A 297 -13.82 -24.24 5.20
C TRP A 297 -14.37 -23.50 6.42
N LEU A 298 -13.71 -22.42 6.85
CA LEU A 298 -14.13 -21.62 8.01
C LEU A 298 -15.53 -21.05 7.86
N LEU A 299 -15.87 -20.51 6.69
CA LEU A 299 -17.22 -19.99 6.41
C LEU A 299 -18.30 -21.08 6.47
N ARG A 300 -17.98 -22.32 6.07
CA ARG A 300 -18.89 -23.46 6.23
C ARG A 300 -19.01 -23.95 7.67
N HIS A 301 -18.06 -23.61 8.53
CA HIS A 301 -17.95 -24.09 9.92
C HIS A 301 -18.13 -22.96 10.95
N GLY A 302 -18.91 -21.93 10.61
CA GLY A 302 -19.40 -20.95 11.58
C GLY A 302 -18.63 -19.64 11.65
N ALA A 303 -17.62 -19.42 10.81
CA ALA A 303 -17.07 -18.07 10.62
C ALA A 303 -18.10 -17.17 9.92
N ASP A 304 -18.32 -15.97 10.44
CA ASP A 304 -19.25 -15.00 9.88
C ASP A 304 -18.55 -14.12 8.83
N ALA A 305 -19.04 -14.18 7.58
CA ALA A 305 -18.56 -13.37 6.46
C ALA A 305 -18.69 -11.85 6.67
N ASN A 306 -19.34 -11.42 7.76
CA ASN A 306 -19.60 -10.03 8.10
C ASN A 306 -18.95 -9.58 9.39
N ARG A 307 -18.37 -10.48 10.19
CA ARG A 307 -17.71 -10.13 11.44
C ARG A 307 -16.40 -9.41 11.12
N PRO A 308 -16.25 -8.12 11.48
CA PRO A 308 -15.01 -7.41 11.21
C PRO A 308 -13.86 -8.04 11.95
N ASN A 309 -12.66 -7.96 11.38
CA ASN A 309 -11.44 -8.31 12.08
C ASN A 309 -11.19 -7.34 13.25
N LEU A 310 -10.11 -7.55 13.99
CA LEU A 310 -9.77 -6.75 15.16
C LEU A 310 -9.42 -5.29 14.84
N LEU A 311 -9.27 -4.93 13.56
CA LEU A 311 -9.15 -3.55 13.07
C LEU A 311 -10.49 -2.91 12.71
N GLY A 312 -11.60 -3.63 12.90
CA GLY A 312 -12.92 -3.18 12.45
C GLY A 312 -13.10 -3.25 10.93
N GLU A 313 -12.22 -3.94 10.20
CA GLU A 313 -12.33 -4.12 8.74
C GLU A 313 -13.21 -5.36 8.42
N PRO A 314 -14.30 -5.21 7.64
CA PRO A 314 -15.11 -6.35 7.21
C PRO A 314 -14.32 -7.37 6.35
N PRO A 315 -14.66 -8.66 6.37
CA PRO A 315 -13.95 -9.69 5.59
C PRO A 315 -13.87 -9.38 4.08
N LEU A 316 -14.98 -8.94 3.47
CA LEU A 316 -15.02 -8.58 2.05
C LEU A 316 -14.06 -7.44 1.72
N HIS A 317 -13.92 -6.49 2.65
CA HIS A 317 -12.99 -5.38 2.53
C HIS A 317 -11.55 -5.89 2.54
N GLN A 318 -11.23 -6.85 3.40
CA GLN A 318 -9.90 -7.46 3.50
C GLN A 318 -9.51 -8.17 2.20
N ALA A 319 -10.40 -8.99 1.62
CA ALA A 319 -10.14 -9.67 0.35
C ALA A 319 -9.90 -8.69 -0.81
N ILE A 320 -10.67 -7.60 -0.89
CA ILE A 320 -10.46 -6.55 -1.91
C ILE A 320 -9.14 -5.81 -1.68
N ARG A 321 -8.77 -5.55 -0.41
CA ARG A 321 -7.48 -4.93 -0.07
C ARG A 321 -6.30 -5.77 -0.54
N ASN A 322 -6.40 -7.08 -0.36
CA ASN A 322 -5.36 -8.04 -0.71
C ASN A 322 -5.36 -8.35 -2.22
N GLN A 323 -6.34 -7.85 -2.98
CA GLN A 323 -6.50 -8.11 -4.41
C GLN A 323 -6.66 -9.61 -4.73
N GLU A 324 -7.38 -10.33 -3.87
CA GLU A 324 -7.60 -11.78 -3.99
C GLU A 324 -9.01 -12.07 -4.56
N PRO A 325 -9.16 -12.19 -5.90
CA PRO A 325 -10.48 -12.24 -6.54
C PRO A 325 -11.30 -13.48 -6.17
N ASP A 326 -10.63 -14.60 -5.88
CA ASP A 326 -11.29 -15.85 -5.48
C ASP A 326 -11.90 -15.70 -4.09
N LEU A 327 -11.19 -15.06 -3.15
CA LEU A 327 -11.69 -14.73 -1.82
C LEU A 327 -12.84 -13.73 -1.87
N VAL A 328 -12.79 -12.75 -2.78
CA VAL A 328 -13.91 -11.83 -3.01
C VAL A 328 -15.15 -12.61 -3.45
N GLY A 329 -15.03 -13.51 -4.42
CA GLY A 329 -16.15 -14.35 -4.87
C GLY A 329 -16.74 -15.18 -3.73
N LEU A 330 -15.87 -15.88 -3.01
CA LEU A 330 -16.22 -16.76 -1.89
C LEU A 330 -16.94 -16.01 -0.75
N LEU A 331 -16.49 -14.82 -0.37
CA LEU A 331 -17.15 -14.01 0.65
C LEU A 331 -18.50 -13.46 0.17
N LEU A 332 -18.59 -13.05 -1.10
CA LEU A 332 -19.85 -12.61 -1.70
C LEU A 332 -20.88 -13.75 -1.81
N ASP A 333 -20.44 -14.98 -1.96
CA ASP A 333 -21.31 -16.16 -2.00
C ASP A 333 -21.69 -16.63 -0.59
N ALA A 334 -20.82 -16.38 0.40
CA ALA A 334 -21.12 -16.55 1.82
C ALA A 334 -21.98 -15.43 2.43
N GLY A 335 -22.51 -14.49 1.62
CA GLY A 335 -23.44 -13.46 2.08
C GLY A 335 -22.78 -12.25 2.75
N ALA A 336 -21.55 -11.91 2.35
CA ALA A 336 -20.92 -10.66 2.78
C ALA A 336 -21.76 -9.44 2.36
N ARG A 337 -21.99 -8.55 3.32
CA ARG A 337 -22.78 -7.32 3.16
C ARG A 337 -22.03 -6.31 2.29
N LEU A 338 -22.68 -5.87 1.22
CA LEU A 338 -22.13 -4.90 0.26
C LEU A 338 -22.08 -3.47 0.82
N ASP A 339 -22.93 -3.18 1.81
CA ASP A 339 -23.07 -1.90 2.49
C ASP A 339 -22.31 -1.82 3.82
N ALA A 340 -21.58 -2.88 4.19
CA ALA A 340 -20.73 -2.87 5.37
C ALA A 340 -19.71 -1.73 5.30
N ARG A 341 -19.51 -1.06 6.43
CA ARG A 341 -18.61 0.07 6.57
C ARG A 341 -17.47 -0.27 7.52
N ASP A 342 -16.24 0.04 7.14
CA ASP A 342 -15.09 0.00 8.05
C ASP A 342 -15.06 1.25 8.95
N GLY A 343 -14.02 1.37 9.79
CA GLY A 343 -13.86 2.47 10.74
C GLY A 343 -13.81 3.88 10.10
N SER A 344 -13.48 3.98 8.81
CA SER A 344 -13.49 5.24 8.04
C SER A 344 -14.81 5.46 7.28
N GLY A 345 -15.79 4.58 7.47
CA GLY A 345 -17.07 4.62 6.78
C GLY A 345 -17.01 4.08 5.35
N TRP A 346 -15.92 3.43 4.93
CA TRP A 346 -15.77 2.98 3.54
C TRP A 346 -16.54 1.69 3.27
N THR A 347 -17.17 1.61 2.10
CA THR A 347 -17.80 0.38 1.59
C THR A 347 -16.85 -0.45 0.75
N ALA A 348 -17.21 -1.71 0.48
CA ALA A 348 -16.43 -2.59 -0.40
C ALA A 348 -16.24 -1.97 -1.81
N LEU A 349 -17.26 -1.28 -2.32
CA LEU A 349 -17.20 -0.63 -3.63
C LEU A 349 -16.22 0.55 -3.66
N MET A 350 -16.20 1.38 -2.60
CA MET A 350 -15.19 2.44 -2.44
C MET A 350 -13.77 1.86 -2.42
N LYS A 351 -13.62 0.74 -1.73
CA LYS A 351 -12.37 0.00 -1.62
C LYS A 351 -11.86 -0.48 -2.97
N ALA A 352 -12.75 -1.11 -3.73
CA ALA A 352 -12.44 -1.62 -5.06
C ALA A 352 -12.15 -0.48 -6.05
N ALA A 353 -12.91 0.62 -5.97
CA ALA A 353 -12.70 1.83 -6.76
C ALA A 353 -11.32 2.45 -6.50
N TRP A 354 -10.99 2.70 -5.24
CA TRP A 354 -9.68 3.25 -4.87
C TRP A 354 -8.52 2.28 -5.19
N ALA A 355 -8.76 0.97 -5.06
CA ALA A 355 -7.80 -0.05 -5.44
C ALA A 355 -7.70 -0.25 -6.96
N ASN A 356 -8.46 0.43 -7.81
CA ASN A 356 -8.53 0.17 -9.25
C ASN A 356 -8.78 -1.32 -9.58
N ASP A 357 -9.59 -1.99 -8.76
CA ASP A 357 -9.93 -3.39 -8.96
C ASP A 357 -11.21 -3.49 -9.78
N ALA A 358 -11.05 -3.44 -11.10
CA ALA A 358 -12.17 -3.54 -12.04
C ALA A 358 -12.97 -4.85 -11.88
N GLY A 359 -12.30 -5.94 -11.48
CA GLY A 359 -12.95 -7.24 -11.25
C GLY A 359 -13.91 -7.16 -10.07
N SER A 360 -13.43 -6.69 -8.92
CA SER A 360 -14.28 -6.50 -7.73
C SER A 360 -15.36 -5.44 -7.96
N VAL A 361 -15.05 -4.32 -8.61
CA VAL A 361 -16.07 -3.32 -8.99
C VAL A 361 -17.18 -3.97 -9.81
N THR A 362 -16.83 -4.73 -10.85
CA THR A 362 -17.82 -5.41 -11.70
C THR A 362 -18.67 -6.41 -10.90
N ARG A 363 -18.04 -7.22 -10.03
CA ARG A 363 -18.76 -8.19 -9.18
C ARG A 363 -19.71 -7.51 -8.19
N LEU A 364 -19.24 -6.48 -7.50
CA LEU A 364 -20.01 -5.72 -6.51
C LEU A 364 -21.21 -5.02 -7.17
N LEU A 365 -21.00 -4.35 -8.29
CA LEU A 365 -22.06 -3.71 -9.06
C LEU A 365 -23.05 -4.75 -9.61
N GLY A 366 -22.56 -5.91 -10.07
CA GLY A 366 -23.40 -7.05 -10.48
C GLY A 366 -24.31 -7.57 -9.36
N LYS A 367 -23.85 -7.52 -8.10
CA LYS A 367 -24.65 -7.82 -6.90
C LYS A 367 -25.43 -6.60 -6.35
N ARG A 368 -25.49 -5.49 -7.10
CA ARG A 368 -26.21 -4.24 -6.76
C ARG A 368 -25.69 -3.54 -5.49
N ALA A 369 -24.37 -3.49 -5.31
CA ALA A 369 -23.76 -2.70 -4.24
C ALA A 369 -24.21 -1.21 -4.31
N PRO A 370 -24.52 -0.56 -3.17
CA PRO A 370 -24.94 0.84 -3.16
C PRO A 370 -23.85 1.79 -3.69
N VAL A 371 -24.11 2.39 -4.86
CA VAL A 371 -23.12 3.16 -5.63
C VAL A 371 -22.79 4.52 -5.01
N ASP A 372 -23.81 5.23 -4.52
CA ASP A 372 -23.68 6.61 -4.03
C ASP A 372 -23.52 6.73 -2.51
N THR A 373 -23.13 5.63 -1.86
CA THR A 373 -22.68 5.72 -0.47
C THR A 373 -21.46 6.63 -0.37
N VAL A 374 -21.32 7.32 0.77
CA VAL A 374 -20.18 8.19 1.06
C VAL A 374 -19.48 7.77 2.36
N SER A 375 -18.16 7.87 2.38
CA SER A 375 -17.33 7.67 3.58
C SER A 375 -17.60 8.75 4.64
N SER A 376 -16.99 8.62 5.83
CA SER A 376 -17.12 9.62 6.90
C SER A 376 -16.64 11.00 6.47
N ASP A 377 -15.65 11.07 5.57
CA ASP A 377 -15.13 12.32 5.00
C ASP A 377 -15.87 12.75 3.72
N GLY A 378 -16.98 12.09 3.38
CA GLY A 378 -17.86 12.46 2.28
C GLY A 378 -17.36 12.06 0.89
N TRP A 379 -16.48 11.06 0.77
CA TRP A 379 -16.00 10.52 -0.52
C TRP A 379 -16.90 9.39 -1.02
N SER A 380 -17.32 9.43 -2.28
CA SER A 380 -18.01 8.31 -2.93
C SER A 380 -17.03 7.37 -3.63
N ALA A 381 -17.52 6.21 -4.06
CA ALA A 381 -16.73 5.31 -4.91
C ALA A 381 -16.31 6.00 -6.23
N LEU A 382 -17.16 6.87 -6.80
CA LEU A 382 -16.85 7.62 -8.01
C LEU A 382 -15.74 8.64 -7.78
N ASP A 383 -15.73 9.39 -6.68
CA ASP A 383 -14.65 10.35 -6.41
C ASP A 383 -13.30 9.66 -6.25
N LEU A 384 -13.30 8.51 -5.55
CA LEU A 384 -12.12 7.68 -5.38
C LEU A 384 -11.64 7.11 -6.72
N ALA A 385 -12.55 6.61 -7.55
CA ALA A 385 -12.21 6.10 -8.88
C ALA A 385 -11.66 7.20 -9.78
N VAL A 386 -12.32 8.36 -9.84
CA VAL A 386 -11.83 9.49 -10.63
C VAL A 386 -10.46 9.91 -10.15
N SER A 387 -10.19 9.90 -8.84
CA SER A 387 -8.91 10.34 -8.29
C SER A 387 -7.79 9.32 -8.42
N TYR A 388 -8.07 8.01 -8.39
CA TYR A 388 -7.05 6.96 -8.18
C TYR A 388 -7.13 5.76 -9.13
N ALA A 389 -8.21 5.59 -9.90
CA ALA A 389 -8.42 4.44 -10.78
C ALA A 389 -8.19 4.75 -12.26
N ASP A 390 -8.32 3.71 -13.08
CA ASP A 390 -8.37 3.81 -14.53
C ASP A 390 -9.77 4.16 -15.02
N VAL A 391 -9.84 4.70 -16.23
CA VAL A 391 -11.09 5.15 -16.87
C VAL A 391 -12.16 4.06 -16.91
N GLY A 392 -11.77 2.78 -17.07
CA GLY A 392 -12.72 1.67 -17.10
C GLY A 392 -13.52 1.49 -15.80
N VAL A 393 -12.91 1.75 -14.64
CA VAL A 393 -13.60 1.70 -13.34
C VAL A 393 -14.61 2.84 -13.23
N VAL A 394 -14.22 4.05 -13.64
CA VAL A 394 -15.11 5.22 -13.67
C VAL A 394 -16.30 4.97 -14.59
N GLN A 395 -16.07 4.45 -15.79
CA GLN A 395 -17.14 4.09 -16.72
C GLN A 395 -18.09 3.03 -16.15
N ALA A 396 -17.55 2.03 -15.43
CA ALA A 396 -18.38 1.01 -14.78
C ALA A 396 -19.28 1.61 -13.69
N LEU A 397 -18.75 2.51 -12.85
CA LEU A 397 -19.51 3.20 -11.81
C LEU A 397 -20.59 4.12 -12.40
N LEU A 398 -20.24 4.93 -13.41
CA LEU A 398 -21.19 5.80 -14.11
C LEU A 398 -22.31 4.99 -14.79
N LYS A 399 -21.98 3.88 -15.43
CA LYS A 399 -22.97 2.96 -16.03
C LYS A 399 -23.89 2.34 -14.98
N ALA A 400 -23.40 2.14 -13.75
CA ALA A 400 -24.19 1.67 -12.63
C ALA A 400 -24.99 2.79 -11.92
N GLY A 401 -24.95 4.02 -12.45
CA GLY A 401 -25.78 5.13 -11.98
C GLY A 401 -25.11 6.02 -10.93
N ALA A 402 -23.79 5.99 -10.77
CA ALA A 402 -23.09 6.88 -9.86
C ALA A 402 -23.37 8.36 -10.16
N ASP A 403 -23.68 9.14 -9.13
CA ASP A 403 -23.95 10.58 -9.28
C ASP A 403 -22.66 11.35 -9.55
N VAL A 404 -22.45 11.68 -10.82
CA VAL A 404 -21.29 12.46 -11.29
C VAL A 404 -21.36 13.95 -10.92
N ARG A 405 -22.51 14.45 -10.47
CA ARG A 405 -22.73 15.86 -10.11
C ARG A 405 -22.60 16.11 -8.61
N ARG A 406 -22.54 15.05 -7.82
CA ARG A 406 -22.41 15.14 -6.37
C ARG A 406 -21.15 15.90 -5.97
N ALA A 407 -21.31 16.89 -5.11
CA ALA A 407 -20.19 17.56 -4.47
C ALA A 407 -19.88 16.90 -3.11
N ASN A 408 -18.59 16.80 -2.77
CA ASN A 408 -18.17 16.40 -1.42
C ASN A 408 -18.39 17.53 -0.39
N ALA A 409 -18.05 17.30 0.87
CA ALA A 409 -18.27 18.26 1.96
C ALA A 409 -17.58 19.63 1.75
N THR A 410 -16.53 19.70 0.93
CA THR A 410 -15.82 20.94 0.59
C THR A 410 -16.28 21.56 -0.75
N GLY A 411 -17.29 20.98 -1.39
CA GLY A 411 -17.87 21.46 -2.64
C GLY A 411 -17.12 21.01 -3.91
N PHE A 412 -16.23 20.01 -3.83
CA PHE A 412 -15.56 19.47 -5.01
C PHE A 412 -16.39 18.37 -5.65
N THR A 413 -16.53 18.43 -6.97
CA THR A 413 -17.25 17.45 -7.79
C THR A 413 -16.28 16.53 -8.54
N PRO A 414 -16.74 15.37 -9.06
CA PRO A 414 -15.96 14.48 -9.92
C PRO A 414 -15.21 15.18 -11.06
N VAL A 415 -15.82 16.16 -11.73
CA VAL A 415 -15.12 16.91 -12.80
C VAL A 415 -13.95 17.74 -12.27
N MET A 416 -14.03 18.29 -11.05
CA MET A 416 -12.91 19.00 -10.43
C MET A 416 -11.76 18.05 -10.08
N PHE A 417 -12.05 16.82 -9.62
CA PHE A 417 -11.02 15.80 -9.40
C PHE A 417 -10.37 15.34 -10.71
N ALA A 418 -11.16 15.15 -11.77
CA ALA A 418 -10.63 14.81 -13.09
C ALA A 418 -9.71 15.91 -13.64
N VAL A 419 -10.09 17.19 -13.45
CA VAL A 419 -9.23 18.32 -13.79
C VAL A 419 -7.92 18.24 -13.07
N ALA A 420 -7.88 17.87 -11.78
CA ALA A 420 -6.64 17.76 -10.98
C ALA A 420 -5.71 16.61 -11.40
N ARG A 421 -6.21 15.60 -12.13
CA ARG A 421 -5.39 14.49 -12.66
C ARG A 421 -4.61 14.78 -13.93
N ASP A 422 -5.02 15.78 -14.70
CA ASP A 422 -4.42 16.09 -16.01
C ASP A 422 -4.49 14.92 -17.01
N ASP A 423 -5.57 14.14 -16.92
CA ASP A 423 -5.81 12.99 -17.78
C ASP A 423 -7.03 13.29 -18.67
N PRO A 424 -6.82 13.60 -19.96
CA PRO A 424 -7.91 13.91 -20.89
C PRO A 424 -8.94 12.80 -21.02
N ALA A 425 -8.54 11.52 -20.95
CA ALA A 425 -9.47 10.41 -21.08
C ALA A 425 -10.36 10.29 -19.83
N MET A 426 -9.79 10.54 -18.65
CA MET A 426 -10.56 10.62 -17.41
C MET A 426 -11.57 11.77 -17.44
N LEU A 427 -11.14 12.96 -17.89
CA LEU A 427 -12.02 14.11 -18.03
C LEU A 427 -13.17 13.81 -19.01
N ASP A 428 -12.86 13.24 -20.18
CA ASP A 428 -13.87 12.89 -21.18
C ASP A 428 -14.90 11.89 -20.64
N ALA A 429 -14.46 10.88 -19.87
CA ALA A 429 -15.37 9.91 -19.27
C ALA A 429 -16.32 10.56 -18.25
N VAL A 430 -15.81 11.48 -17.41
CA VAL A 430 -16.63 12.22 -16.45
C VAL A 430 -17.60 13.17 -17.15
N LEU A 431 -17.15 13.88 -18.19
CA LEU A 431 -18.01 14.75 -19.00
C LEU A 431 -19.10 13.96 -19.74
N ALA A 432 -18.76 12.81 -20.33
CA ALA A 432 -19.71 11.91 -20.98
C ALA A 432 -20.75 11.34 -19.99
N GLY A 433 -20.38 11.22 -18.70
CA GLY A 433 -21.30 10.89 -17.62
C GLY A 433 -22.31 11.99 -17.27
N GLY A 434 -22.19 13.19 -17.85
CA GLY A 434 -23.12 14.31 -17.62
C GLY A 434 -22.72 15.22 -16.46
N ALA A 435 -21.42 15.32 -16.15
CA ALA A 435 -20.89 16.19 -15.10
C ALA A 435 -21.27 17.67 -15.31
N ASP A 436 -21.56 18.36 -14.20
CA ASP A 436 -21.80 19.80 -14.21
C ASP A 436 -20.47 20.57 -14.17
N VAL A 437 -20.10 21.14 -15.32
CA VAL A 437 -18.88 21.97 -15.46
C VAL A 437 -19.04 23.38 -14.89
N GLY A 438 -20.26 23.80 -14.60
CA GLY A 438 -20.58 25.11 -14.02
C GLY A 438 -20.54 25.13 -12.48
N HIS A 439 -20.50 23.97 -11.83
CA HIS A 439 -20.44 23.89 -10.38
C HIS A 439 -19.24 24.66 -9.83
N ALA A 440 -19.47 25.43 -8.77
CA ALA A 440 -18.45 26.17 -8.04
C ALA A 440 -18.40 25.65 -6.60
N ASN A 441 -17.18 25.34 -6.13
CA ASN A 441 -16.99 24.86 -4.76
C ASN A 441 -17.26 25.97 -3.74
N GLN A 442 -17.04 25.69 -2.45
CA GLN A 442 -17.25 26.69 -1.40
C GLN A 442 -16.43 27.98 -1.60
N ALA A 443 -15.31 27.99 -2.30
CA ALA A 443 -14.55 29.20 -2.60
C ALA A 443 -15.01 29.94 -3.88
N GLY A 444 -16.09 29.49 -4.52
CA GLY A 444 -16.53 29.96 -5.82
C GLY A 444 -15.64 29.48 -6.97
N VAL A 445 -14.77 28.48 -6.74
CA VAL A 445 -13.83 27.98 -7.74
C VAL A 445 -14.51 26.92 -8.60
N THR A 446 -14.50 27.11 -9.93
CA THR A 446 -15.02 26.16 -10.92
C THR A 446 -13.92 25.23 -11.46
N ALA A 447 -14.32 24.16 -12.16
CA ALA A 447 -13.39 23.27 -12.84
C ALA A 447 -12.46 24.01 -13.85
N LEU A 448 -13.00 25.00 -14.57
CA LEU A 448 -12.23 25.81 -15.52
C LEU A 448 -11.18 26.69 -14.83
N MET A 449 -11.52 27.22 -13.64
CA MET A 449 -10.55 27.98 -12.83
C MET A 449 -9.41 27.10 -12.31
N LEU A 450 -9.70 25.85 -11.91
CA LEU A 450 -8.66 24.88 -11.52
C LEU A 450 -7.71 24.58 -12.69
N ALA A 451 -8.26 24.34 -13.88
CA ALA A 451 -7.47 24.10 -15.09
C ALA A 451 -6.57 25.30 -15.42
N ALA A 452 -7.11 26.51 -15.33
CA ALA A 452 -6.36 27.75 -15.59
C ALA A 452 -5.26 28.00 -14.55
N ALA A 453 -5.55 27.83 -13.26
CA ALA A 453 -4.57 27.99 -12.19
C ALA A 453 -3.43 26.95 -12.30
N ALA A 454 -3.70 25.78 -12.88
CA ALA A 454 -2.71 24.73 -13.10
C ALA A 454 -1.98 24.82 -14.45
N GLY A 455 -2.39 25.71 -15.37
CA GLY A 455 -1.83 25.82 -16.72
C GLY A 455 -2.13 24.62 -17.62
N ARG A 456 -3.37 24.11 -17.58
CA ARG A 456 -3.79 22.90 -18.29
C ARG A 456 -4.62 23.24 -19.52
N ASP A 457 -3.97 23.71 -20.57
CA ASP A 457 -4.59 24.21 -21.80
C ASP A 457 -5.57 23.23 -22.44
N ALA A 458 -5.16 21.97 -22.57
CA ALA A 458 -5.98 20.93 -23.19
C ALA A 458 -7.25 20.66 -22.39
N VAL A 459 -7.13 20.64 -21.05
CA VAL A 459 -8.26 20.47 -20.12
C VAL A 459 -9.18 21.69 -20.18
N ALA A 460 -8.63 22.91 -20.17
CA ALA A 460 -9.42 24.14 -20.27
C ALA A 460 -10.23 24.20 -21.57
N LYS A 461 -9.62 23.84 -22.71
CA LYS A 461 -10.32 23.74 -24.01
C LYS A 461 -11.47 22.75 -23.98
N ARG A 462 -11.28 21.57 -23.38
CA ARG A 462 -12.33 20.56 -23.24
C ARG A 462 -13.48 21.04 -22.35
N LEU A 463 -13.17 21.69 -21.22
CA LEU A 463 -14.19 22.27 -20.34
C LEU A 463 -15.00 23.37 -21.04
N LEU A 464 -14.35 24.24 -21.81
CA LEU A 464 -15.05 25.25 -22.63
C LEU A 464 -15.96 24.60 -23.67
N ALA A 465 -15.47 23.56 -24.36
CA ALA A 465 -16.28 22.80 -25.32
C ALA A 465 -17.47 22.10 -24.65
N ALA A 466 -17.35 21.74 -23.37
CA ALA A 466 -18.42 21.20 -22.55
C ALA A 466 -19.34 22.29 -21.92
N GLY A 467 -19.14 23.57 -22.25
CA GLY A 467 -20.01 24.67 -21.83
C GLY A 467 -19.61 25.36 -20.51
N ALA A 468 -18.38 25.19 -20.03
CA ALA A 468 -17.92 25.92 -18.85
C ALA A 468 -17.89 27.43 -19.10
N ASP A 469 -18.45 28.22 -18.18
CA ASP A 469 -18.49 29.68 -18.29
C ASP A 469 -17.11 30.32 -18.01
N PRO A 470 -16.43 30.92 -19.01
CA PRO A 470 -15.17 31.62 -18.79
C PRO A 470 -15.32 32.93 -18.00
N ALA A 471 -16.54 33.46 -17.87
CA ALA A 471 -16.84 34.70 -17.14
C ALA A 471 -17.11 34.48 -15.65
N ALA A 472 -17.29 33.23 -15.20
CA ALA A 472 -17.48 32.89 -13.80
C ALA A 472 -16.37 33.50 -12.92
N ARG A 473 -16.72 33.89 -11.69
CA ARG A 473 -15.79 34.52 -10.74
C ARG A 473 -15.78 33.77 -9.42
N ASN A 474 -14.58 33.54 -8.89
CA ASN A 474 -14.44 33.03 -7.53
C ASN A 474 -14.75 34.13 -6.49
N ARG A 475 -14.67 33.79 -5.20
CA ARG A 475 -14.91 34.76 -4.12
C ARG A 475 -13.95 35.95 -4.09
N ASP A 476 -12.76 35.83 -4.68
CA ASP A 476 -11.81 36.94 -4.85
C ASP A 476 -12.12 37.80 -6.09
N GLY A 477 -13.22 37.51 -6.80
CA GLY A 477 -13.60 38.16 -8.05
C GLY A 477 -12.76 37.76 -9.27
N LYS A 478 -11.88 36.75 -9.15
CA LYS A 478 -10.99 36.31 -10.23
C LYS A 478 -11.71 35.34 -11.16
N THR A 479 -11.54 35.55 -12.47
CA THR A 479 -11.96 34.61 -13.52
C THR A 479 -10.86 33.59 -13.82
N ALA A 480 -11.16 32.56 -14.60
CA ALA A 480 -10.16 31.61 -15.09
C ALA A 480 -9.01 32.32 -15.84
N ALA A 481 -9.33 33.30 -16.70
CA ALA A 481 -8.32 34.08 -17.41
C ALA A 481 -7.38 34.86 -16.46
N ALA A 482 -7.93 35.45 -15.39
CA ALA A 482 -7.13 36.16 -14.40
C ALA A 482 -6.19 35.23 -13.63
N LEU A 483 -6.62 33.98 -13.37
CA LEU A 483 -5.79 32.97 -12.73
C LEU A 483 -4.65 32.49 -13.66
N ALA A 484 -4.93 32.26 -14.94
CA ALA A 484 -3.90 31.95 -15.94
C ALA A 484 -2.87 33.09 -16.06
N GLN A 485 -3.34 34.34 -16.10
CA GLN A 485 -2.47 35.52 -16.15
C GLN A 485 -1.57 35.64 -14.91
N ALA A 486 -2.10 35.39 -13.71
CA ALA A 486 -1.33 35.42 -12.47
C ALA A 486 -0.21 34.35 -12.42
N ARG A 487 -0.36 33.26 -13.18
CA ARG A 487 0.66 32.22 -13.37
C ARG A 487 1.70 32.59 -14.45
N GLY A 488 1.45 33.63 -15.24
CA GLY A 488 2.27 33.99 -16.40
C GLY A 488 1.89 33.25 -17.69
N ASP A 489 0.75 32.56 -17.72
CA ASP A 489 0.26 31.85 -18.91
C ASP A 489 -0.60 32.78 -19.78
N ASN A 490 0.08 33.65 -20.52
CA ASN A 490 -0.56 34.65 -21.38
C ASN A 490 -1.38 34.02 -22.51
N ALA A 491 -0.96 32.86 -23.02
CA ALA A 491 -1.63 32.16 -24.11
C ALA A 491 -2.99 31.64 -23.65
N LEU A 492 -3.03 30.94 -22.51
CA LEU A 492 -4.28 30.46 -21.94
C LEU A 492 -5.18 31.61 -21.47
N ALA A 493 -4.61 32.67 -20.87
CA ALA A 493 -5.36 33.85 -20.47
C ALA A 493 -6.07 34.52 -21.66
N THR A 494 -5.39 34.61 -22.80
CA THR A 494 -5.95 35.15 -24.05
C THR A 494 -7.09 34.26 -24.55
N LEU A 495 -6.86 32.94 -24.64
CA LEU A 495 -7.88 31.97 -25.05
C LEU A 495 -9.15 32.06 -24.19
N LEU A 496 -8.99 32.11 -22.87
CA LEU A 496 -10.11 32.20 -21.92
C LEU A 496 -10.85 33.54 -22.02
N THR A 497 -10.13 34.62 -22.35
CA THR A 497 -10.74 35.95 -22.57
C THR A 497 -11.52 36.01 -23.87
N GLU A 498 -11.01 35.38 -24.92
CA GLU A 498 -11.68 35.30 -26.23
C GLU A 498 -12.94 34.43 -26.17
N ALA A 499 -12.88 33.30 -25.45
CA ALA A 499 -14.02 32.41 -25.22
C ALA A 499 -15.22 33.10 -24.54
N ARG A 500 -15.01 34.25 -23.89
CA ARG A 500 -16.06 35.07 -23.27
C ARG A 500 -16.88 35.88 -24.27
N ARG A 501 -16.39 36.10 -25.49
CA ARG A 501 -17.12 36.86 -26.52
C ARG A 501 -18.15 35.91 -27.16
N PRO A 502 -19.45 36.23 -27.14
CA PRO A 502 -20.44 35.39 -27.82
C PRO A 502 -20.05 35.26 -29.29
N SER A 503 -20.08 34.03 -29.81
CA SER A 503 -19.88 33.75 -31.22
C SER A 503 -20.85 34.61 -32.02
N ARG A 504 -20.33 35.60 -32.76
CA ARG A 504 -21.14 36.32 -33.76
C ARG A 504 -21.49 35.30 -34.84
N GLN A 505 -22.70 34.75 -34.78
CA GLN A 505 -23.38 34.15 -35.92
C GLN A 505 -24.70 34.86 -36.12
#